data_AF-A0A2J0KU00-F1
#
_entry.id   AF-A0A2J0KU00-F1
#
_cell.length_a   1.000
_cell.length_b   1.000
_cell.length_c   1.000
_cell.angle_alpha   90.00
_cell.angle_beta   90.00
_cell.angle_gamma   90.00
#
_symmetry.space_group_name_H-M   'P 1'
#
loop_
_entity.id
_entity.type
_entity.pdbx_description
1 polymer ?
#
loop_
_entity_poly.entity_id
_entity_poly.type
_entity_poly.pdbx_seq_one_letter_code
_entity_poly.pdbx_strand_id
1 'polypeptide(L)'
;MSIISSILVVALADNIADSFGIHIYQESECVDNKEVWFSTLSNFFTRIFVSLTFIILVAVLPINLAVPCSICWGLALLAMMSYTIAKDRKVKPYSIIFEHIVIAIFVITLSHFIGRYIIGRFKVAA
;
A
#
# COMPACT_ATOMS: atom_id res chain seq x y z
N MET A 1 -15.85 -20.94 4.16
CA MET A 1 -15.67 -19.64 3.49
C MET A 1 -14.20 -19.28 3.55
N SER A 2 -13.61 -19.00 2.39
CA SER A 2 -12.16 -19.05 2.15
C SER A 2 -11.43 -17.85 2.72
N ILE A 3 -10.20 -18.08 3.19
CA ILE A 3 -9.19 -17.08 3.58
C ILE A 3 -9.08 -15.95 2.54
N ILE A 4 -9.27 -16.28 1.26
CA ILE A 4 -9.29 -15.34 0.12
C ILE A 4 -10.38 -14.27 0.28
N SER A 5 -11.60 -14.65 0.70
CA SER A 5 -12.70 -13.72 0.92
C SER A 5 -12.40 -12.75 2.06
N SER A 6 -11.77 -13.23 3.13
CA SER A 6 -11.36 -12.40 4.27
C SER A 6 -10.30 -11.36 3.88
N ILE A 7 -9.28 -11.78 3.11
CA ILE A 7 -8.22 -10.87 2.65
C ILE A 7 -8.79 -9.80 1.71
N LEU A 8 -9.68 -10.17 0.79
CA LEU A 8 -10.30 -9.23 -0.15
C LEU A 8 -11.14 -8.17 0.58
N VAL A 9 -11.93 -8.57 1.57
CA VAL A 9 -12.76 -7.65 2.38
C VAL A 9 -11.87 -6.68 3.17
N VAL A 10 -10.79 -7.17 3.79
CA VAL A 10 -9.86 -6.30 4.53
C VAL A 10 -9.21 -5.28 3.60
N ALA A 11 -8.76 -5.70 2.41
CA ALA A 11 -8.15 -4.79 1.44
C ALA A 11 -9.12 -3.71 0.95
N LEU A 12 -10.38 -4.07 0.68
CA LEU A 12 -11.43 -3.11 0.29
C LEU A 12 -11.73 -2.12 1.42
N ALA A 13 -11.90 -2.61 2.65
CA ALA A 13 -12.21 -1.77 3.80
C ALA A 13 -11.08 -0.76 4.09
N ASP A 14 -9.82 -1.19 4.02
CA ASP A 14 -8.65 -0.32 4.19
C ASP A 14 -8.57 0.79 3.13
N ASN A 15 -8.86 0.44 1.86
CA ASN A 15 -8.84 1.40 0.76
C ASN A 15 -9.91 2.49 0.91
N ILE A 16 -11.11 2.08 1.33
CA ILE A 16 -12.23 2.99 1.61
C ILE A 16 -11.90 3.87 2.82
N ALA A 17 -11.46 3.28 3.93
CA ALA A 17 -11.17 4.00 5.18
C ALA A 17 -10.12 5.09 5.00
N ASP A 18 -9.04 4.81 4.28
CA ASP A 18 -7.98 5.77 3.97
C ASP A 18 -8.44 6.90 3.05
N SER A 19 -9.20 6.57 1.99
CA SER A 19 -9.71 7.58 1.06
C SER A 19 -10.70 8.53 1.75
N PHE A 20 -11.57 8.00 2.61
CA PHE A 20 -12.43 8.82 3.47
C PHE A 20 -11.64 9.62 4.51
N GLY A 21 -10.56 9.05 5.08
CA GLY A 21 -9.67 9.76 5.98
C GLY A 21 -9.08 11.01 5.33
N ILE A 22 -8.63 10.91 4.07
CA ILE A 22 -8.13 12.05 3.29
C ILE A 22 -9.25 13.06 3.00
N HIS A 23 -10.45 12.60 2.67
CA HIS A 23 -11.63 13.46 2.46
C HIS A 23 -11.90 14.36 3.68
N ILE A 24 -12.00 13.73 4.86
CA ILE A 24 -12.26 14.42 6.14
C ILE A 24 -11.10 15.36 6.48
N TYR A 25 -9.85 14.94 6.26
CA TYR A 25 -8.68 15.79 6.48
C TYR A 25 -8.72 17.06 5.60
N GLN A 26 -9.04 16.93 4.32
CA GLN A 26 -9.09 18.09 3.41
C GLN A 26 -10.29 19.00 3.67
N GLU A 27 -11.43 18.44 4.07
CA GLU A 27 -12.59 19.23 4.52
C GLU A 27 -12.25 20.03 5.78
N SER A 28 -11.45 19.46 6.70
CA SER A 28 -11.00 20.16 7.91
C SER A 28 -10.05 21.33 7.64
N GLU A 29 -9.32 21.31 6.53
CA GLU A 29 -8.44 22.39 6.06
C GLU A 29 -9.19 23.47 5.25
N CYS A 30 -10.53 23.45 5.23
CA CYS A 30 -11.37 24.41 4.49
C CYS A 30 -11.09 24.46 2.97
N VAL A 31 -10.64 23.35 2.37
CA VAL A 31 -10.42 23.24 0.91
C VAL A 31 -11.76 23.18 0.17
N ASP A 32 -11.80 23.66 -1.07
CA ASP A 32 -13.01 23.64 -1.90
C ASP A 32 -13.57 22.22 -2.08
N ASN A 33 -14.89 22.06 -1.86
CA ASN A 33 -15.59 20.77 -1.92
C ASN A 33 -15.33 19.96 -3.20
N LYS A 34 -15.17 20.62 -4.35
CA LYS A 34 -14.86 19.96 -5.62
C LYS A 34 -13.45 19.35 -5.63
N GLU A 35 -12.49 20.04 -5.04
CA GLU A 35 -11.09 19.58 -4.97
C GLU A 35 -10.96 18.44 -3.97
N VAL A 36 -11.67 18.50 -2.83
CA VAL A 36 -11.77 17.41 -1.85
C VAL A 36 -12.27 16.12 -2.51
N TRP A 37 -13.39 16.18 -3.25
CA TRP A 37 -13.94 15.02 -3.96
C TRP A 37 -12.99 14.49 -5.03
N PHE A 38 -12.36 15.38 -5.81
CA PHE A 38 -11.42 14.97 -6.84
C PHE A 38 -10.18 14.27 -6.27
N SER A 39 -9.62 14.79 -5.18
CA SER A 39 -8.49 14.19 -4.48
C SER A 39 -8.84 12.83 -3.86
N THR A 40 -10.00 12.75 -3.20
CA THR A 40 -10.51 11.50 -2.62
C THR A 40 -10.65 10.41 -3.68
N LEU A 41 -11.29 10.75 -4.80
CA LEU A 41 -11.54 9.82 -5.91
C LEU A 41 -10.24 9.42 -6.60
N SER A 42 -9.32 10.37 -6.78
CA SER A 42 -7.98 10.11 -7.33
C SER A 42 -7.18 9.15 -6.46
N ASN A 43 -7.19 9.34 -5.13
CA ASN A 43 -6.51 8.43 -4.19
C ASN A 43 -7.08 7.01 -4.28
N PHE A 44 -8.41 6.88 -4.23
CA PHE A 44 -9.11 5.60 -4.32
C PHE A 44 -8.73 4.84 -5.61
N PHE A 45 -8.88 5.48 -6.78
CA PHE A 45 -8.55 4.85 -8.05
C PHE A 45 -7.07 4.54 -8.21
N THR A 46 -6.18 5.42 -7.76
CA THR A 46 -4.73 5.18 -7.82
C THR A 46 -4.36 3.95 -6.99
N ARG A 47 -4.87 3.83 -5.75
CA ARG A 47 -4.59 2.66 -4.91
C ARG A 47 -5.19 1.37 -5.48
N ILE A 48 -6.38 1.42 -6.06
CA ILE A 48 -6.96 0.25 -6.75
C ILE A 48 -6.10 -0.17 -7.93
N PHE A 49 -5.68 0.77 -8.77
CA PHE A 49 -4.88 0.47 -9.95
C PHE A 49 -3.53 -0.14 -9.56
N VAL A 50 -2.85 0.45 -8.58
CA VAL A 50 -1.62 -0.09 -8.00
C VAL A 50 -1.85 -1.50 -7.44
N SER A 51 -2.91 -1.72 -6.65
CA SER A 51 -3.23 -3.03 -6.08
C SER A 51 -3.47 -4.09 -7.17
N LEU A 52 -4.11 -3.71 -8.27
CA LEU A 52 -4.35 -4.59 -9.40
C LEU A 52 -3.03 -5.07 -10.04
N THR A 53 -2.01 -4.21 -10.08
CA THR A 53 -0.68 -4.62 -10.58
C THR A 53 -0.05 -5.73 -9.72
N PHE A 54 -0.22 -5.71 -8.40
CA PHE A 54 0.24 -6.77 -7.52
C PHE A 54 -0.54 -8.07 -7.71
N ILE A 55 -1.85 -7.99 -7.88
CA ILE A 55 -2.69 -9.17 -8.16
C ILE A 55 -2.22 -9.84 -9.46
N ILE A 56 -1.93 -9.06 -10.50
CA ILE A 56 -1.41 -9.59 -11.77
C ILE A 56 -0.05 -10.28 -11.57
N LEU A 57 0.88 -9.66 -10.83
CA LEU A 57 2.18 -10.28 -10.54
C LEU A 57 2.03 -11.63 -9.84
N VAL A 58 1.15 -11.73 -8.85
CA VAL A 58 0.90 -12.97 -8.11
C VAL A 58 0.14 -14.01 -8.93
N ALA A 59 -0.74 -13.58 -9.85
CA ALA A 59 -1.53 -14.48 -10.69
C ALA A 59 -0.69 -15.13 -11.82
N VAL A 60 0.29 -14.40 -12.36
CA VAL A 60 1.09 -14.86 -13.53
C VAL A 60 2.36 -15.59 -13.10
N LEU A 61 2.99 -15.21 -11.98
CA LEU A 61 4.26 -15.80 -11.55
C LEU A 61 4.05 -16.96 -10.55
N PRO A 62 4.94 -17.97 -10.55
CA PRO A 62 4.94 -18.97 -9.48
C PRO A 62 5.25 -18.31 -8.14
N ILE A 63 4.63 -18.78 -7.05
CA ILE A 63 4.68 -18.13 -5.73
C ILE A 63 6.10 -17.81 -5.23
N ASN A 64 7.07 -18.69 -5.54
CA ASN A 64 8.48 -18.52 -5.19
C ASN A 64 9.13 -17.29 -5.84
N LEU A 65 8.69 -16.90 -7.04
CA LEU A 65 9.13 -15.70 -7.75
C LEU A 65 8.16 -14.52 -7.54
N ALA A 66 6.87 -14.80 -7.39
CA ALA A 66 5.84 -13.77 -7.22
C ALA A 66 6.10 -12.87 -6.01
N VAL A 67 6.49 -13.44 -4.86
CA VAL A 67 6.77 -12.68 -3.64
C VAL A 67 7.95 -11.72 -3.81
N PRO A 68 9.17 -12.16 -4.18
CA PRO A 68 10.29 -11.23 -4.35
C PRO A 68 10.05 -10.23 -5.49
N CYS A 69 9.43 -10.64 -6.61
CA CYS A 69 9.07 -9.71 -7.68
C CYS A 69 8.08 -8.63 -7.22
N SER A 70 7.08 -9.00 -6.40
CA SER A 70 6.12 -8.05 -5.83
C SER A 70 6.80 -7.07 -4.87
N ILE A 71 7.72 -7.54 -4.03
CA ILE A 71 8.49 -6.66 -3.14
C ILE A 71 9.33 -5.68 -3.96
N CYS A 72 10.07 -6.16 -4.97
CA CYS A 72 10.85 -5.31 -5.87
C CYS A 72 9.97 -4.29 -6.60
N TRP A 73 8.81 -4.71 -7.11
CA TRP A 73 7.85 -3.84 -7.78
C TRP A 73 7.28 -2.77 -6.83
N GLY A 74 6.91 -3.15 -5.62
CA GLY A 74 6.40 -2.22 -4.61
C GLY A 74 7.44 -1.19 -4.18
N LEU A 75 8.69 -1.62 -3.97
CA LEU A 75 9.79 -0.70 -3.68
C LEU A 75 10.09 0.23 -4.86
N ALA A 76 10.01 -0.26 -6.10
CA ALA A 76 10.19 0.55 -7.29
C ALA A 76 9.09 1.62 -7.43
N LEU A 77 7.81 1.25 -7.23
CA LEU A 77 6.70 2.20 -7.22
C LEU A 77 6.84 3.22 -6.10
N LEU A 78 7.20 2.79 -4.89
CA LEU A 78 7.42 3.69 -3.76
C LEU A 78 8.55 4.68 -4.05
N ALA A 79 9.67 4.21 -4.62
CA ALA A 79 10.78 5.07 -5.02
C ALA A 79 10.36 6.06 -6.12
N MET A 80 9.58 5.61 -7.11
CA MET A 80 9.07 6.46 -8.19
C MET A 80 8.16 7.57 -7.64
N MET A 81 7.19 7.24 -6.78
CA MET A 81 6.29 8.23 -6.15
C MET A 81 7.06 9.17 -5.20
N SER A 82 8.04 8.65 -4.47
CA SER A 82 8.90 9.45 -3.60
C SER A 82 9.74 10.45 -4.39
N TYR A 83 10.23 10.02 -5.56
CA TYR A 83 10.97 10.88 -6.48
C TYR A 83 10.10 12.02 -7.03
N THR A 84 8.86 11.74 -7.44
CA THR A 84 7.95 12.77 -7.94
C THR A 84 7.64 13.80 -6.84
N ILE A 85 7.33 13.34 -5.63
CA ILE A 85 7.09 14.22 -4.48
C ILE A 85 8.32 15.08 -4.17
N ALA A 86 9.51 14.50 -4.18
CA ALA A 86 10.74 15.24 -3.90
C ALA A 86 11.05 16.30 -4.96
N LYS A 87 10.79 15.99 -6.23
CA LYS A 87 10.93 16.91 -7.35
C LYS A 87 9.97 18.10 -7.20
N ASP A 88 8.72 17.83 -6.88
CA ASP A 88 7.69 18.87 -6.70
C ASP A 88 8.00 19.76 -5.49
N ARG A 89 8.53 19.17 -4.41
CA ARG A 89 8.96 19.89 -3.20
C ARG A 89 10.35 20.53 -3.31
N LYS A 90 11.06 20.39 -4.44
CA LYS A 90 12.44 20.89 -4.66
C LYS A 90 13.45 20.46 -3.59
N VAL A 91 13.27 19.27 -3.03
CA VAL A 91 14.15 18.67 -2.03
C VAL A 91 14.98 17.55 -2.65
N LYS A 92 16.09 17.18 -2.00
CA LYS A 92 17.01 16.14 -2.51
C LYS A 92 16.28 14.80 -2.59
N PRO A 93 16.03 14.23 -3.80
CA PRO A 93 15.19 13.04 -3.95
C PRO A 93 15.70 11.81 -3.21
N TYR A 94 17.02 11.64 -3.16
CA TYR A 94 17.66 10.52 -2.50
C TYR A 94 17.33 10.44 -1.01
N SER A 95 17.14 11.57 -0.32
CA SER A 95 16.83 11.58 1.11
C SER A 95 15.44 11.02 1.40
N ILE A 96 14.43 11.46 0.64
CA ILE A 96 13.04 11.02 0.81
C ILE A 96 12.88 9.57 0.39
N ILE A 97 13.47 9.19 -0.73
CA ILE A 97 13.43 7.80 -1.22
C ILE A 97 14.04 6.86 -0.16
N PHE A 98 15.19 7.25 0.42
CA PHE A 98 15.83 6.45 1.47
C PHE A 98 14.94 6.30 2.71
N GLU A 99 14.36 7.39 3.21
CA GLU A 99 13.47 7.37 4.38
C GLU A 99 12.26 6.45 4.14
N HIS A 100 11.59 6.59 3.00
CA HIS A 100 10.44 5.76 2.67
C HIS A 100 10.82 4.28 2.46
N ILE A 101 11.96 3.99 1.83
CA ILE A 101 12.45 2.60 1.67
C ILE A 101 12.76 1.96 3.04
N VAL A 102 13.40 2.70 3.95
CA VAL A 102 13.71 2.20 5.30
C VAL A 102 12.42 1.86 6.05
N ILE A 103 11.42 2.74 6.01
CA ILE A 103 10.11 2.50 6.62
C ILE A 103 9.44 1.29 5.98
N ALA A 104 9.46 1.17 4.64
CA ALA A 104 8.87 0.04 3.95
C ALA A 104 9.52 -1.30 4.33
N ILE A 105 10.85 -1.37 4.38
CA ILE A 105 11.57 -2.58 4.81
C ILE A 105 11.22 -2.92 6.26
N PHE A 106 11.15 -1.93 7.14
CA PHE A 106 10.74 -2.13 8.53
C PHE A 106 9.33 -2.71 8.63
N VAL A 107 8.36 -2.15 7.90
CA VAL A 107 6.97 -2.64 7.89
C VAL A 107 6.88 -4.06 7.31
N ILE A 108 7.57 -4.36 6.21
CA ILE A 108 7.58 -5.70 5.58
C ILE A 108 8.15 -6.74 6.54
N THR A 109 9.29 -6.45 7.16
CA THR A 109 9.95 -7.37 8.10
C THR A 109 9.09 -7.61 9.34
N LEU A 110 8.55 -6.55 9.94
CA LEU A 110 7.66 -6.64 11.09
C LEU A 110 6.40 -7.45 10.76
N SER A 111 5.79 -7.21 9.61
CA SER A 111 4.60 -7.96 9.16
C SER A 111 4.90 -9.45 9.00
N HIS A 112 6.08 -9.80 8.48
CA HIS A 112 6.50 -11.19 8.35
C HIS A 112 6.70 -11.86 9.72
N PHE A 113 7.32 -11.18 10.67
CA PHE A 113 7.50 -11.68 12.04
C PHE A 113 6.17 -11.89 12.75
N ILE A 114 5.25 -10.92 12.67
CA ILE A 114 3.92 -11.01 13.27
C ILE A 114 3.14 -12.18 12.64
N GLY A 115 3.17 -12.31 11.31
CA GLY A 115 2.53 -13.42 10.61
C GLY A 115 3.04 -14.78 11.08
N ARG A 116 4.37 -14.95 11.16
CA ARG A 116 4.98 -16.18 11.68
C ARG A 116 4.64 -16.43 13.15
N TYR A 117 4.59 -15.39 13.98
CA TYR A 117 4.24 -15.50 15.39
C TYR A 117 2.79 -15.98 15.56
N ILE A 118 1.84 -15.41 14.82
CA ILE A 118 0.44 -15.80 14.85
C ILE A 118 0.28 -17.25 14.38
N ILE A 119 0.87 -17.62 13.25
CA ILE A 119 0.80 -19.01 12.73
C ILE A 119 1.45 -20.01 13.71
N GLY A 120 2.56 -19.63 14.35
CA GLY A 120 3.25 -20.48 15.31
C GLY A 120 2.48 -20.72 16.61
N ARG A 121 1.70 -19.72 17.06
CA ARG A 121 0.86 -19.81 18.27
C ARG A 121 -0.48 -20.48 18.00
N PHE A 122 -1.08 -20.20 16.85
CA PHE A 122 -2.33 -20.78 16.39
C PHE A 122 -2.05 -21.85 15.35
N LYS A 123 -1.22 -22.84 15.70
CA LYS A 123 -1.19 -24.12 14.97
C LYS A 123 -2.63 -24.62 14.98
N VAL A 124 -3.35 -24.35 13.90
CA VAL A 124 -4.74 -24.73 13.72
C VAL A 124 -4.78 -26.23 14.02
N ALA A 125 -5.42 -26.60 15.12
CA ALA A 125 -5.86 -27.95 15.34
C ALA A 125 -6.84 -28.24 14.21
N ALA A 126 -6.29 -28.71 13.09
CA ALA A 126 -7.02 -29.28 11.98
C ALA A 126 -7.26 -30.76 12.28
#